data_AF-S9P6N3-F1
#
_entry.id   AF-S9P6N3-F1
#
_cell.length_a   1.000
_cell.length_b   1.000
_cell.length_c   1.000
_cell.angle_alpha   90.00
_cell.angle_beta   90.00
_cell.angle_gamma   90.00
#
_symmetry.space_group_name_H-M   'P 1'
#
loop_
_entity.id
_entity.type
_entity.pdbx_description
1 polymer ?
#
loop_
_entity_poly.entity_id
_entity_poly.type
_entity_poly.pdbx_seq_one_letter_code
_entity_poly.pdbx_strand_id
1 'polypeptide(L)'
;MLFRDLKQLLGFASSRARSPLAVLRTAPWVGVCYTLLVLWYMELGWDTSRMGLPLRPWYRTKCTVSFADILRLAQRTLASVDWVDPRLLLAQLPQPPSRPQPRVA
;
A
#
# COMPACT_ATOMS: atom_id res chain seq x y z
N MET A 1 12.15 -7.50 -10.92
CA MET A 1 10.93 -7.90 -10.17
C MET A 1 10.26 -6.68 -9.53
N LEU A 2 10.95 -5.94 -8.63
CA LEU A 2 10.41 -4.77 -7.91
C LEU A 2 9.52 -3.83 -8.74
N PHE A 3 10.04 -3.24 -9.84
CA PHE A 3 9.27 -2.25 -10.62
C PHE A 3 7.97 -2.80 -11.22
N ARG A 4 7.98 -4.08 -11.62
CA ARG A 4 6.79 -4.77 -12.10
C ARG A 4 5.76 -4.90 -10.99
N ASP A 5 6.18 -5.33 -9.80
CA ASP A 5 5.27 -5.54 -8.67
C ASP A 5 4.70 -4.21 -8.16
N LEU A 6 5.53 -3.17 -8.07
CA LEU A 6 5.09 -1.81 -7.75
C LEU A 6 4.01 -1.31 -8.73
N LYS A 7 4.22 -1.51 -10.03
CA LYS A 7 3.26 -1.11 -11.07
C LYS A 7 1.98 -1.93 -11.02
N GLN A 8 2.08 -3.25 -10.93
CA GLN A 8 0.94 -4.16 -11.08
C GLN A 8 0.11 -4.32 -9.81
N LEU A 9 0.73 -4.20 -8.63
CA LEU A 9 0.10 -4.55 -7.36
C LEU A 9 -0.09 -3.35 -6.42
N LEU A 10 0.77 -2.33 -6.49
CA LEU A 10 0.68 -1.13 -5.64
C LEU A 10 0.24 0.13 -6.40
N GLY A 11 -0.05 0.02 -7.70
CA GLY A 11 -0.59 1.14 -8.48
C GLY A 11 0.40 2.28 -8.73
N PHE A 12 1.71 1.99 -8.77
CA PHE A 12 2.76 2.98 -9.01
C PHE A 12 2.50 3.85 -10.25
N ALA A 13 2.00 3.24 -11.33
CA ALA A 13 1.70 3.94 -12.60
C ALA A 13 0.24 4.40 -12.72
N SER A 14 -0.59 4.22 -11.68
CA SER A 14 -2.02 4.56 -11.66
C SER A 14 -2.37 5.58 -10.57
N SER A 15 -1.38 6.37 -10.13
CA SER A 15 -1.61 7.46 -9.18
C SER A 15 -2.61 8.48 -9.72
N ARG A 16 -3.60 8.87 -8.91
CA ARG A 16 -4.58 9.93 -9.26
C ARG A 16 -4.04 11.35 -9.01
N ALA A 17 -2.75 11.49 -8.70
CA ALA A 17 -2.10 12.79 -8.54
C ALA A 17 -2.12 13.57 -9.86
N ARG A 18 -2.65 14.80 -9.82
CA ARG A 18 -2.79 15.67 -11.00
C ARG A 18 -1.65 16.68 -11.18
N SER A 19 -0.82 16.88 -10.15
CA SER A 19 0.34 17.77 -10.22
C SER A 19 1.64 16.95 -10.30
N PRO A 20 2.64 17.40 -11.07
CA PRO A 20 3.91 16.68 -11.22
C PRO A 20 4.61 16.50 -9.87
N LEU A 21 4.55 17.50 -9.00
CA LEU A 21 5.13 17.43 -7.66
C LEU A 21 4.45 16.38 -6.77
N ALA A 22 3.14 16.20 -6.87
CA ALA A 22 2.44 15.15 -6.13
C ALA A 22 2.81 13.74 -6.63
N VAL A 23 3.01 13.57 -7.93
CA VAL A 23 3.51 12.31 -8.51
C VAL A 23 4.91 12.00 -7.97
N LEU A 24 5.83 12.97 -8.02
CA LEU A 24 7.21 12.81 -7.55
C LEU A 24 7.30 12.47 -6.06
N ARG A 25 6.34 12.93 -5.24
CA ARG A 25 6.26 12.60 -3.81
C ARG A 25 5.66 11.22 -3.55
N THR A 26 4.64 10.84 -4.30
CA THR A 26 3.90 9.58 -4.07
C THR A 26 4.58 8.37 -4.70
N ALA A 27 5.30 8.54 -5.80
CA ALA A 27 6.07 7.48 -6.45
C ALA A 27 7.07 6.75 -5.52
N PRO A 28 7.97 7.44 -4.78
CA PRO A 28 8.90 6.76 -3.87
C PRO A 28 8.20 6.13 -2.67
N TRP A 29 7.07 6.70 -2.23
CA TRP A 29 6.28 6.17 -1.12
C TRP A 29 5.82 4.73 -1.38
N VAL A 30 5.40 4.42 -2.61
CA VAL A 30 5.02 3.07 -3.03
C VAL A 30 6.17 2.07 -2.85
N GLY A 31 7.41 2.49 -3.13
CA GLY A 31 8.61 1.69 -2.89
C GLY A 31 8.87 1.42 -1.41
N VAL A 32 8.66 2.42 -0.55
CA VAL A 32 8.76 2.26 0.91
C VAL A 32 7.73 1.27 1.42
N CYS A 33 6.47 1.37 0.99
CA CYS A 33 5.43 0.41 1.35
C CYS A 33 5.77 -1.02 0.93
N TYR A 34 6.33 -1.20 -0.27
CA TYR A 34 6.81 -2.50 -0.73
C TYR A 34 7.86 -3.08 0.24
N THR A 35 8.88 -2.29 0.58
CA THR A 35 9.97 -2.74 1.46
C THR A 35 9.45 -3.06 2.86
N LEU A 36 8.56 -2.23 3.42
CA LEU A 36 7.95 -2.48 4.72
C LEU A 36 7.15 -3.78 4.74
N LEU A 37 6.37 -4.08 3.70
CA LEU A 37 5.62 -5.34 3.61
C LEU A 37 6.54 -6.56 3.52
N VAL A 38 7.66 -6.45 2.80
CA VAL A 38 8.66 -7.53 2.72
C VAL A 38 9.34 -7.75 4.07
N LEU A 39 9.76 -6.69 4.75
CA LEU A 39 10.38 -6.78 6.07
C LEU A 39 9.42 -7.34 7.11
N TRP A 40 8.18 -6.84 7.14
CA TRP A 40 7.12 -7.36 7.99
C TRP A 40 6.89 -8.87 7.77
N TYR A 41 6.87 -9.31 6.51
CA TYR A 41 6.76 -10.74 6.20
C TYR A 41 7.96 -11.56 6.69
N MET A 42 9.18 -11.02 6.55
CA MET A 42 10.38 -11.68 7.06
C MET A 42 10.37 -11.80 8.58
N GLU A 43 9.81 -10.81 9.27
CA GLU A 43 9.71 -10.77 10.73
C GLU A 43 8.64 -11.72 11.30
N LEU A 44 7.55 -11.99 10.55
CA LEU A 44 6.52 -12.96 10.93
C LEU A 44 7.03 -14.42 11.05
N GLY A 45 8.23 -14.70 10.53
CA GLY A 45 8.80 -16.05 10.44
C GLY A 45 8.23 -16.85 9.26
N TRP A 46 9.03 -17.76 8.70
CA TRP A 46 8.72 -18.52 7.47
C TRP A 46 7.63 -19.58 7.60
N ASP A 47 6.76 -19.55 8.62
CA ASP A 47 5.67 -20.53 8.74
C ASP A 47 4.48 -20.19 7.83
N THR A 48 4.81 -20.11 6.54
CA THR A 48 3.93 -19.85 5.41
C THR A 48 2.79 -20.86 5.31
N SER A 49 2.99 -22.06 5.89
CA SER A 49 2.00 -23.13 5.90
C SER A 49 0.76 -22.76 6.73
N ARG A 50 0.94 -21.99 7.80
CA ARG A 50 -0.15 -21.50 8.66
C ARG A 50 -0.87 -20.27 8.11
N MET A 51 -0.25 -19.56 7.18
CA MET A 51 -0.73 -18.28 6.66
C MET A 51 -1.84 -18.42 5.60
N GLY A 52 -2.14 -19.65 5.15
CA GLY A 52 -3.25 -19.93 4.25
C GLY A 52 -3.09 -19.29 2.88
N LEU A 53 -1.93 -19.45 2.25
CA LEU A 53 -1.72 -19.03 0.87
C LEU A 53 -2.69 -19.74 -0.09
N PRO A 54 -3.13 -19.07 -1.18
CA PRO A 54 -4.07 -19.67 -2.11
C PRO A 54 -3.46 -20.90 -2.77
N LEU A 55 -4.19 -22.03 -2.73
CA LEU A 55 -3.84 -23.21 -3.50
C LEU A 55 -3.91 -22.85 -4.99
N ARG A 56 -2.87 -23.20 -5.75
CA ARG A 56 -2.80 -22.99 -7.21
C ARG A 56 -2.74 -24.35 -7.90
N PRO A 57 -3.89 -25.00 -8.18
CA PRO A 57 -3.93 -26.36 -8.71
C PRO A 57 -3.18 -26.52 -10.03
N TRP A 58 -3.22 -25.49 -10.87
CA TRP A 58 -2.58 -25.45 -12.19
C TRP A 58 -1.09 -25.03 -12.17
N TYR A 59 -0.56 -24.63 -11.01
CA TYR A 59 0.83 -24.14 -10.91
C TYR A 59 1.53 -24.72 -9.68
N ARG A 60 1.72 -26.03 -9.71
CA ARG A 60 2.19 -26.86 -8.59
C ARG A 60 3.69 -26.74 -8.31
N THR A 61 4.47 -26.28 -9.29
CA THR A 61 5.93 -26.17 -9.19
C THR A 61 6.40 -24.91 -8.44
N LYS A 62 5.49 -24.00 -8.09
CA LYS A 62 5.86 -22.76 -7.39
C LYS A 62 6.10 -23.03 -5.91
N CYS A 63 7.37 -23.25 -5.56
CA CYS A 63 7.79 -23.45 -4.18
C CYS A 63 8.16 -22.14 -3.46
N THR A 64 8.24 -21.01 -4.17
CA THR A 64 8.66 -19.73 -3.61
C THR A 64 7.50 -18.77 -3.37
N VAL A 65 7.61 -18.00 -2.29
CA VAL A 65 6.65 -16.94 -1.96
C VAL A 65 6.89 -15.75 -2.89
N SER A 66 5.83 -15.26 -3.52
CA SER A 66 5.89 -14.03 -4.32
C SER A 66 5.39 -12.82 -3.52
N PHE A 67 5.74 -11.62 -3.95
CA PHE A 67 5.22 -10.40 -3.33
C PHE A 67 3.68 -10.34 -3.33
N ALA A 68 3.02 -10.87 -4.37
CA ALA A 68 1.56 -10.95 -4.42
C ALA A 68 0.95 -11.87 -3.34
N ASP A 69 1.74 -12.80 -2.80
CA ASP A 69 1.35 -13.67 -1.70
C ASP A 69 1.49 -12.90 -0.37
N ILE A 70 2.61 -12.18 -0.20
CA ILE A 70 2.85 -11.27 0.94
C ILE A 70 1.76 -10.20 1.05
N LEU A 71 1.43 -9.54 -0.06
CA LEU A 71 0.41 -8.49 -0.09
C LEU A 71 -0.98 -9.03 0.30
N ARG A 72 -1.34 -10.22 -0.17
CA ARG A 72 -2.61 -10.88 0.18
C ARG A 72 -2.66 -11.24 1.66
N LEU A 73 -1.56 -11.74 2.19
CA LEU A 73 -1.45 -12.03 3.62
C LEU A 73 -1.64 -10.75 4.44
N ALA A 74 -0.93 -9.68 4.09
CA ALA A 74 -1.06 -8.38 4.75
C ALA A 74 -2.50 -7.85 4.69
N GLN A 75 -3.16 -7.90 3.53
CA GLN A 75 -4.56 -7.47 3.43
C GLN A 75 -5.49 -8.26 4.35
N ARG A 76 -5.29 -9.58 4.48
CA ARG A 76 -6.08 -10.42 5.38
C ARG A 76 -5.81 -10.12 6.84
N THR A 77 -4.56 -9.92 7.24
CA THR A 77 -4.19 -9.62 8.63
C THR A 77 -4.61 -8.20 9.04
N LEU A 78 -4.47 -7.23 8.13
CA LEU A 78 -4.91 -5.86 8.37
C LEU A 78 -6.44 -5.71 8.33
N ALA A 79 -7.16 -6.56 7.59
CA ALA A 79 -8.62 -6.50 7.56
C ALA A 79 -9.29 -6.81 8.90
N SER A 80 -8.63 -7.56 9.79
CA SER A 80 -9.13 -7.83 11.15
C SER A 80 -8.76 -6.74 12.16
N VAL A 81 -7.96 -5.74 11.77
CA VAL A 81 -7.57 -4.64 12.66
C VAL A 81 -8.64 -3.57 12.62
N ASP A 82 -9.08 -3.11 13.78
CA ASP A 82 -9.97 -1.96 13.90
C ASP A 82 -9.22 -0.68 13.55
N TRP A 83 -9.42 -0.19 12.33
CA TRP A 83 -8.85 1.07 11.87
C TRP A 83 -9.69 2.25 12.35
N VAL A 84 -9.02 3.34 12.72
CA VAL A 84 -9.68 4.62 12.97
C VAL A 84 -10.32 5.10 11.67
N ASP A 85 -11.62 5.42 11.71
CA ASP A 85 -12.31 5.95 10.54
C ASP A 85 -11.64 7.27 10.11
N PRO A 86 -11.07 7.35 8.90
CA PRO A 86 -10.37 8.55 8.44
C PRO A 86 -11.29 9.76 8.41
N ARG A 87 -12.62 9.58 8.29
CA ARG A 87 -13.58 10.69 8.36
C ARG A 87 -13.59 11.35 9.72
N LEU A 88 -13.49 10.55 10.79
CA LEU A 88 -13.42 11.06 12.16
C LEU A 88 -12.11 11.81 12.38
N LEU A 89 -10.99 11.28 11.88
CA LEU A 89 -9.70 11.94 11.94
C LEU A 89 -9.70 13.28 11.18
N LEU A 90 -10.26 13.31 9.97
CA LEU A 90 -10.35 14.52 9.15
C LEU A 90 -11.25 15.58 9.79
N ALA A 91 -12.31 15.18 10.48
CA ALA A 91 -13.17 16.10 11.22
C ALA A 91 -12.45 16.79 12.40
N GLN A 92 -11.39 16.16 12.93
CA GLN A 92 -10.58 16.70 14.03
C GLN A 92 -9.44 17.60 13.54
N LEU A 93 -9.17 17.68 12.24
CA LEU A 93 -8.08 18.51 11.73
C LEU A 93 -8.43 20.01 11.84
N PRO A 94 -7.48 20.85 12.29
CA PRO A 94 -7.64 22.30 12.23
C PRO A 94 -7.92 22.74 10.79
N GLN A 95 -8.93 23.59 10.62
CA GLN A 95 -9.24 24.14 9.31
C GLN A 95 -8.05 24.97 8.81
N PRO A 96 -7.65 24.81 7.53
CA PRO A 96 -6.58 25.61 6.98
C PRO A 96 -6.97 27.10 7.03
N PRO A 97 -6.00 28.01 7.21
CA PRO A 97 -6.28 29.44 7.22
C PRO A 97 -6.96 29.85 5.92
N SER A 98 -7.96 30.72 6.02
CA SER A 98 -8.71 31.26 4.90
C SER A 98 -7.74 31.82 3.85
N ARG A 99 -7.83 31.34 2.60
CA ARG A 99 -7.02 31.91 1.51
C ARG A 99 -7.39 33.40 1.37
N PRO A 100 -6.43 34.32 1.40
CA PRO A 100 -6.74 35.74 1.25
C PRO A 100 -7.47 35.97 -0.08
N GLN A 101 -8.58 36.69 -0.03
CA GLN A 101 -9.36 37.04 -1.21
C GLN A 101 -8.48 37.89 -2.14
N PRO A 102 -8.41 37.57 -3.45
CA PRO A 102 -7.73 38.45 -4.39
C PRO A 102 -8.42 39.81 -4.36
N ARG A 103 -7.68 40.87 -4.04
CA ARG A 103 -8.18 42.24 -4.20
C ARG A 103 -8.46 42.45 -5.68
N VAL A 104 -9.74 42.55 -6.03
CA VAL A 104 -10.16 43.04 -7.34
C VAL A 104 -9.79 44.53 -7.36
N ALA A 105 -8.93 44.91 -8.31
CA ALA A 105 -8.52 46.28 -8.59
C ALA A 105 -9.21 46.76 -9.87
#